data_AF-A0A1I7XGH1-F1
#
_entry.id   AF-A0A1I7XGH1-F1
#
_cell.length_a   1.000
_cell.length_b   1.000
_cell.length_c   1.000
_cell.angle_alpha   90.00
_cell.angle_beta   90.00
_cell.angle_gamma   90.00
#
_symmetry.space_group_name_H-M   'P 1'
#
loop_
_entity.id
_entity.type
_entity.pdbx_description
1 polymer ?
#
loop_
_entity_poly.entity_id
_entity_poly.type
_entity_poly.pdbx_seq_one_letter_code
_entity_poly.pdbx_strand_id
1 'polypeptide(L)'
;MGRSSFQKKRSRLNKKFNKGNSIGNGKESRGTSYKDVVKENEKYWMYYRQQELIPPEEWEAFRSTIQTDLPVSFRIQGCHKDREQMMHEMEVRFFKPIAESGDSSVCEPQPLEWYSLYFCISNHCFKFYFRYSGAYQTPMTRNAVRSHPILAQLHNFLVTESELGNLSRQEAVSMIPPLLLAPTSDHIVLDMCAAPGSKTTQLLEMMHEASPTPGNYLHTYIYIYILNSC
;
A
#
# COMPACT_ATOMS: atom_id res chain seq x y z
N MET A 1 3.43 40.92 -46.14
CA MET A 1 2.74 39.63 -45.94
C MET A 1 3.32 39.02 -44.67
N GLY A 2 2.67 38.84 -43.52
CA GLY A 2 1.27 38.78 -43.18
C GLY A 2 1.02 37.47 -42.41
N ARG A 3 1.20 37.46 -41.08
CA ARG A 3 0.48 36.64 -40.07
C ARG A 3 1.15 36.77 -38.68
N SER A 4 0.78 37.81 -37.92
CA SER A 4 1.07 37.94 -36.47
C SER A 4 -0.10 38.60 -35.73
N SER A 5 -1.25 37.91 -35.64
CA SER A 5 -2.47 38.51 -35.05
C SER A 5 -3.35 37.59 -34.20
N PHE A 6 -2.81 36.54 -33.58
CA PHE A 6 -3.64 35.63 -32.76
C PHE A 6 -3.22 35.37 -31.29
N GLN A 7 -2.20 36.05 -30.75
CA GLN A 7 -1.80 35.85 -29.34
C GLN A 7 -1.99 37.06 -28.40
N LYS A 8 -2.56 38.18 -28.88
CA LYS A 8 -2.75 39.42 -28.05
C LYS A 8 -4.18 39.66 -27.55
N LYS A 9 -5.11 38.70 -27.69
CA LYS A 9 -6.55 38.93 -27.46
C LYS A 9 -7.20 38.13 -26.31
N ARG A 10 -6.42 37.55 -25.39
CA ARG A 10 -6.97 36.86 -24.19
C ARG A 10 -6.59 37.48 -22.84
N SER A 11 -5.71 38.50 -22.80
CA SER A 11 -5.28 39.17 -21.56
C SER A 11 -5.98 40.50 -21.25
N ARG A 12 -7.00 40.89 -22.04
CA ARG A 12 -7.69 42.19 -21.92
C ARG A 12 -9.18 42.11 -21.54
N LEU A 13 -9.67 40.94 -21.15
CA LEU A 13 -11.11 40.72 -20.89
C LEU A 13 -11.52 40.47 -19.43
N ASN A 14 -10.60 40.50 -18.45
CA ASN A 14 -10.98 40.33 -17.04
C ASN A 14 -10.46 41.41 -16.08
N LYS A 15 -10.04 42.58 -16.59
CA LYS A 15 -9.42 43.66 -15.77
C LYS A 15 -10.30 44.91 -15.55
N LYS A 16 -11.61 44.83 -15.82
CA LYS A 16 -12.54 45.94 -15.59
C LYS A 16 -13.92 45.45 -15.12
N PHE A 17 -13.97 44.90 -13.92
CA PHE A 17 -15.14 45.04 -13.05
C PHE A 17 -14.61 45.20 -11.62
N ASN A 18 -14.62 46.44 -11.15
CA ASN A 18 -14.24 46.81 -9.81
C ASN A 18 -15.38 47.66 -9.21
N LYS A 19 -15.57 47.51 -7.90
CA LYS A 19 -16.35 48.35 -6.95
C LYS A 19 -17.86 48.11 -6.79
N GLY A 20 -18.18 47.53 -5.64
CA GLY A 20 -19.45 47.66 -4.91
C GLY A 20 -19.37 47.02 -3.52
N ASN A 21 -19.11 47.84 -2.49
CA ASN A 21 -19.38 47.71 -1.04
C ASN A 21 -19.23 46.38 -0.26
N SER A 22 -18.32 46.44 0.74
CA SER A 22 -18.41 45.98 2.13
C SER A 22 -19.14 44.67 2.48
N ILE A 23 -18.40 43.73 3.09
CA ILE A 23 -18.54 43.29 4.50
C ILE A 23 -17.36 42.34 4.78
N GLY A 24 -16.68 42.56 5.91
CA GLY A 24 -15.58 41.71 6.33
C GLY A 24 -16.05 40.29 6.55
N ASN A 25 -15.34 39.32 5.99
CA ASN A 25 -15.45 37.94 6.44
C ASN A 25 -14.09 37.26 6.35
N GLY A 26 -13.76 36.60 7.46
CA GLY A 26 -12.44 36.07 7.77
C GLY A 26 -11.92 35.10 6.71
N LYS A 27 -10.59 35.05 6.61
CA LYS A 27 -9.89 33.91 6.02
C LYS A 27 -10.29 32.65 6.78
N GLU A 28 -11.27 31.91 6.28
CA GLU A 28 -11.51 30.54 6.71
C GLU A 28 -10.30 29.70 6.32
N SER A 29 -9.48 29.43 7.32
CA SER A 29 -8.53 28.34 7.39
C SER A 29 -9.15 27.06 6.83
N ARG A 30 -8.68 26.61 5.66
CA ARG A 30 -8.92 25.24 5.16
C ARG A 30 -8.07 24.25 5.96
N GLY A 31 -8.42 24.08 7.23
CA GLY A 31 -7.70 23.26 8.17
C GLY A 31 -8.60 22.78 9.29
N THR A 32 -9.81 22.32 8.99
CA THR A 32 -10.54 21.47 9.94
C THR A 32 -9.79 20.16 10.03
N SER A 33 -8.95 20.04 11.06
CA SER A 33 -8.48 18.76 11.60
C SER A 33 -9.67 17.81 11.66
N TYR A 34 -9.55 16.62 11.05
CA TYR A 34 -10.55 15.57 11.21
C TYR A 34 -10.76 15.38 12.72
N LYS A 35 -12.02 15.41 13.18
CA LYS A 35 -12.29 15.18 14.60
C LYS A 35 -11.87 13.75 14.95
N ASP A 36 -11.23 13.56 16.09
CA ASP A 36 -10.89 12.23 16.60
C ASP A 36 -12.17 11.39 16.68
N VAL A 37 -12.18 10.26 15.96
CA VAL A 37 -13.32 9.35 15.93
C VAL A 37 -13.30 8.53 17.21
N VAL A 38 -14.40 8.57 17.97
CA VAL A 38 -14.56 7.73 19.16
C VAL A 38 -14.71 6.27 18.72
N LYS A 39 -13.69 5.45 18.96
CA LYS A 39 -13.65 4.01 18.61
C LYS A 39 -14.32 3.13 19.67
N GLU A 40 -15.46 3.56 20.21
CA GLU A 40 -16.20 2.84 21.25
C GLU A 40 -17.63 2.56 20.76
N ASN A 41 -18.02 1.28 20.75
CA ASN A 41 -19.35 0.85 20.33
C ASN A 41 -19.76 -0.43 21.08
N GLU A 42 -20.70 -0.28 22.01
CA GLU A 42 -21.16 -1.38 22.86
C GLU A 42 -21.75 -2.54 22.05
N LYS A 43 -22.55 -2.27 21.02
CA LYS A 43 -23.15 -3.34 20.17
C LYS A 43 -22.08 -4.14 19.44
N TYR A 44 -21.02 -3.46 18.98
CA TYR A 44 -19.88 -4.10 18.33
C TYR A 44 -19.14 -5.04 19.29
N TRP A 45 -18.91 -4.60 20.53
CA TRP A 45 -18.27 -5.44 21.54
C TRP A 45 -19.14 -6.60 22.01
N MET A 46 -20.44 -6.38 22.16
CA MET A 46 -21.40 -7.45 22.49
C MET A 46 -21.40 -8.53 21.40
N TYR A 47 -21.35 -8.15 20.13
CA TYR A 47 -21.27 -9.10 19.01
C TYR A 47 -20.04 -10.02 19.14
N TYR A 48 -18.84 -9.47 19.32
CA TYR A 48 -17.62 -10.29 19.45
C TYR A 48 -17.60 -11.14 20.73
N ARG A 49 -18.14 -10.64 21.85
CA ARG A 49 -18.24 -11.46 23.08
C ARG A 49 -19.14 -12.68 22.90
N GLN A 50 -20.25 -12.53 22.20
CA GLN A 50 -21.21 -13.62 21.97
C GLN A 50 -20.67 -14.72 21.06
N GLN A 51 -19.62 -14.47 20.28
CA GLN A 51 -19.02 -15.50 19.44
C GLN A 51 -18.16 -16.50 20.23
N GLU A 52 -17.78 -16.17 21.47
CA GLU A 52 -16.96 -17.02 22.34
C GLU A 52 -15.62 -17.47 21.69
N LEU A 53 -15.14 -16.71 20.70
CA LEU A 53 -13.88 -16.98 19.98
C LEU A 53 -12.64 -16.44 20.71
N ILE A 54 -12.83 -15.45 21.58
CA ILE A 54 -11.74 -14.73 22.26
C ILE A 54 -11.79 -15.09 23.73
N PRO A 55 -10.73 -15.68 24.30
CA PRO A 55 -10.67 -15.99 25.71
C PRO A 55 -10.89 -14.74 26.58
N PRO A 56 -11.61 -14.83 27.72
CA PRO A 56 -11.90 -13.67 28.57
C PRO A 56 -10.65 -12.89 29.02
N GLU A 57 -9.52 -13.57 29.21
CA GLU A 57 -8.23 -13.02 29.59
C GLU A 57 -7.55 -12.20 28.47
N GLU A 58 -7.83 -12.50 27.21
CA GLU A 58 -7.29 -11.79 26.04
C GLU A 58 -8.20 -10.65 25.59
N TRP A 59 -9.40 -10.54 26.16
CA TRP A 59 -10.44 -9.59 25.72
C TRP A 59 -9.95 -8.14 25.69
N GLU A 60 -9.20 -7.72 26.72
CA GLU A 60 -8.68 -6.36 26.78
C GLU A 60 -7.63 -6.08 25.71
N ALA A 61 -6.73 -7.04 25.48
CA ALA A 61 -5.71 -6.95 24.45
C ALA A 61 -6.34 -6.90 23.05
N PHE A 62 -7.36 -7.72 22.80
CA PHE A 62 -8.12 -7.71 21.55
C PHE A 62 -8.81 -6.36 21.30
N ARG A 63 -9.54 -5.83 22.29
CA ARG A 63 -10.23 -4.54 22.17
C ARG A 63 -9.26 -3.42 21.89
N SER A 64 -8.19 -3.34 22.68
CA SER A 64 -7.13 -2.34 22.51
C SER A 64 -6.52 -2.43 21.11
N THR A 65 -6.24 -3.64 20.61
CA THR A 65 -5.66 -3.85 19.28
C THR A 65 -6.60 -3.37 18.16
N ILE A 66 -7.88 -3.74 18.18
CA ILE A 66 -8.86 -3.26 17.18
C ILE A 66 -9.01 -1.73 17.18
N GLN A 67 -8.80 -1.10 18.34
CA GLN A 67 -8.85 0.36 18.47
C GLN A 67 -7.60 1.07 17.94
N THR A 68 -6.51 0.35 17.66
CA THR A 68 -5.33 0.93 17.01
C THR A 68 -5.51 1.10 15.50
N ASP A 69 -4.71 1.95 14.89
CA ASP A 69 -4.70 2.08 13.43
C ASP A 69 -3.92 0.93 12.80
N LEU A 70 -4.37 0.48 11.63
CA LEU A 70 -3.66 -0.57 10.90
C LEU A 70 -2.26 -0.08 10.50
N PRO A 71 -1.22 -0.89 10.75
CA PRO A 71 0.13 -0.61 10.28
C PRO A 71 0.19 -0.58 8.75
N VAL A 72 1.11 0.22 8.22
CA VAL A 72 1.32 0.33 6.77
C VAL A 72 2.17 -0.85 6.30
N SER A 73 1.75 -1.49 5.21
CA SER A 73 2.47 -2.61 4.60
C SER A 73 2.62 -2.43 3.10
N PHE A 74 3.68 -3.02 2.56
CA PHE A 74 3.98 -3.02 1.13
C PHE A 74 4.74 -4.29 0.75
N ARG A 75 4.70 -4.63 -0.54
CA ARG A 75 5.26 -5.85 -1.11
C ARG A 75 5.98 -5.55 -2.41
N ILE A 76 7.11 -6.20 -2.63
CA ILE A 76 7.84 -6.20 -3.89
C ILE A 76 7.23 -7.21 -4.83
N GLN A 77 7.01 -6.80 -6.07
CA GLN A 77 6.35 -7.64 -7.07
C GLN A 77 7.25 -8.82 -7.46
N GLY A 78 6.62 -9.98 -7.62
CA GLY A 78 7.32 -11.26 -7.78
C GLY A 78 8.08 -11.42 -9.10
N CYS A 79 7.58 -10.83 -10.19
CA CYS A 79 8.02 -11.09 -11.55
C CYS A 79 9.15 -10.18 -12.07
N HIS A 80 9.72 -9.31 -11.24
CA HIS A 80 10.79 -8.40 -11.67
C HIS A 80 12.16 -9.09 -11.68
N LYS A 81 12.93 -8.95 -12.76
CA LYS A 81 14.25 -9.59 -12.93
C LYS A 81 15.27 -9.11 -11.88
N ASP A 82 15.15 -7.86 -11.45
CA ASP A 82 16.03 -7.25 -10.46
C ASP A 82 15.41 -7.24 -9.06
N ARG A 83 14.40 -8.08 -8.79
CA ARG A 83 13.71 -8.14 -7.49
C ARG A 83 14.69 -8.29 -6.33
N GLU A 84 15.68 -9.16 -6.47
CA GLU A 84 16.69 -9.41 -5.44
C GLU A 84 17.57 -8.19 -5.19
N GLN A 85 18.01 -7.53 -6.25
CA GLN A 85 18.79 -6.30 -6.19
C GLN A 85 17.99 -5.19 -5.51
N MET A 86 16.69 -5.08 -5.83
CA MET A 86 15.79 -4.11 -5.22
C MET A 86 15.59 -4.34 -3.72
N MET A 87 15.41 -5.60 -3.28
CA MET A 87 15.37 -5.94 -1.85
C MET A 87 16.67 -5.54 -1.15
N HIS A 88 17.81 -5.86 -1.76
CA HIS A 88 19.12 -5.53 -1.22
C HIS A 88 19.33 -4.01 -1.09
N GLU A 89 19.03 -3.25 -2.16
CA GLU A 89 19.13 -1.80 -2.14
C GLU A 89 18.22 -1.18 -1.10
N MET A 90 17.02 -1.72 -0.92
CA MET A 90 16.07 -1.20 0.05
C MET A 90 16.59 -1.35 1.48
N GLU A 91 17.13 -2.52 1.82
CA GLU A 91 17.71 -2.77 3.14
C GLU A 91 18.96 -1.91 3.39
N VAL A 92 19.87 -1.84 2.42
CA VAL A 92 21.14 -1.13 2.58
C VAL A 92 20.98 0.39 2.56
N ARG A 93 20.16 0.93 1.65
CA ARG A 93 20.05 2.38 1.45
C ARG A 93 19.03 3.04 2.35
N PHE A 94 18.04 2.30 2.85
CA PHE A 94 16.96 2.89 3.65
C PHE A 94 16.86 2.26 5.04
N PHE A 95 16.72 0.94 5.18
CA PHE A 95 16.42 0.35 6.48
C PHE A 95 17.58 0.45 7.46
N LYS A 96 18.81 0.08 7.06
CA LYS A 96 19.98 0.21 7.92
C LYS A 96 20.21 1.64 8.42
N PRO A 97 20.21 2.69 7.57
CA PRO A 97 20.29 4.07 8.05
C PRO A 97 19.14 4.48 8.99
N ILE A 98 17.93 3.96 8.78
CA ILE A 98 16.80 4.22 9.68
C ILE A 98 17.05 3.57 11.05
N ALA A 99 17.49 2.31 11.08
CA ALA A 99 17.79 1.58 12.31
C ALA A 99 18.94 2.24 13.09
N GLU A 100 19.98 2.68 12.37
CA GLU A 100 21.17 3.32 12.93
C GLU A 100 20.94 4.79 13.35
N SER A 101 19.82 5.39 12.95
CA SER A 101 19.52 6.79 13.25
C SER A 101 19.36 7.08 14.75
N GLY A 102 18.99 6.07 15.54
CA GLY A 102 18.73 6.20 16.98
C GLY A 102 17.52 7.07 17.32
N ASP A 103 16.73 7.51 16.34
CA ASP A 103 15.55 8.35 16.51
C ASP A 103 14.32 7.49 16.86
N SER A 104 13.83 7.63 18.10
CA SER A 104 12.67 6.88 18.58
C SER A 104 11.35 7.24 17.90
N SER A 105 11.31 8.35 17.15
CA SER A 105 10.13 8.75 16.37
C SER A 105 10.02 8.02 15.03
N VAL A 106 11.03 7.24 14.67
CA VAL A 106 11.11 6.48 13.42
C VAL A 106 11.25 4.99 13.71
N CYS A 107 10.53 4.17 12.96
CA CYS A 107 10.65 2.71 13.02
C CYS A 107 11.06 2.18 11.65
N GLU A 108 12.12 1.39 11.58
CA GLU A 108 12.43 0.68 10.33
C GLU A 108 11.31 -0.31 9.98
N PRO A 109 10.91 -0.40 8.69
CA PRO A 109 9.99 -1.43 8.24
C PRO A 109 10.54 -2.84 8.52
N GLN A 110 9.74 -3.65 9.20
CA GLN A 110 10.07 -5.02 9.54
C GLN A 110 9.57 -5.99 8.46
N PRO A 111 10.29 -7.08 8.18
CA PRO A 111 9.84 -8.10 7.26
C PRO A 111 8.60 -8.84 7.79
N LEU A 112 7.70 -9.24 6.90
CA LEU A 112 6.60 -10.15 7.23
C LEU A 112 7.13 -11.59 7.17
N GLU A 113 7.48 -12.16 8.33
CA GLU A 113 8.14 -13.47 8.42
C GLU A 113 7.36 -14.60 7.73
N TRP A 114 6.04 -14.65 7.92
CA TRP A 114 5.18 -15.65 7.29
C TRP A 114 5.15 -15.53 5.76
N TYR A 115 5.37 -14.32 5.22
CA TYR A 115 5.45 -14.10 3.79
C TYR A 115 6.76 -14.69 3.26
N SER A 116 7.89 -14.38 3.89
CA SER A 116 9.19 -14.98 3.53
C SER A 116 9.18 -16.51 3.65
N LEU A 117 8.59 -17.04 4.73
CA LEU A 117 8.52 -18.47 5.00
C LEU A 117 7.75 -19.22 3.90
N TYR A 118 6.65 -18.65 3.42
CA TYR A 118 5.92 -19.21 2.28
C TYR A 118 6.85 -19.41 1.07
N PHE A 119 7.55 -18.37 0.62
CA PHE A 119 8.40 -18.47 -0.56
C PHE A 119 9.66 -19.33 -0.34
N CYS A 120 10.21 -19.37 0.89
CA CYS A 120 11.25 -20.32 1.30
C CYS A 120 10.82 -21.76 1.00
N ILE A 121 9.63 -22.14 1.46
CA ILE A 121 9.08 -23.49 1.34
C ILE A 121 8.71 -23.77 -0.13
N SER A 122 7.99 -22.87 -0.79
CA SER A 122 7.51 -23.06 -2.16
C SER A 122 8.63 -23.14 -3.20
N ASN A 123 9.73 -22.41 -3.02
CA ASN A 123 10.84 -22.37 -3.99
C ASN A 123 12.03 -23.26 -3.61
N HIS A 124 11.96 -24.01 -2.50
CA HIS A 124 13.11 -24.74 -1.92
C HIS A 124 14.37 -23.87 -1.75
N CYS A 125 14.23 -22.55 -1.60
CA CYS A 125 15.33 -21.59 -1.55
C CYS A 125 15.44 -20.96 -0.15
N PHE A 126 15.91 -21.76 0.81
CA PHE A 126 16.03 -21.32 2.21
C PHE A 126 17.04 -20.19 2.43
N LYS A 127 18.12 -20.13 1.63
CA LYS A 127 19.21 -19.17 1.89
C LYS A 127 18.87 -17.73 1.49
N PHE A 128 18.04 -17.55 0.47
CA PHE A 128 17.71 -16.22 -0.05
C PHE A 128 16.62 -15.53 0.77
N TYR A 129 15.49 -16.21 0.97
CA TYR A 129 14.33 -15.67 1.68
C TYR A 129 14.52 -15.60 3.21
N PHE A 130 15.56 -16.23 3.75
CA PHE A 130 16.01 -15.98 5.13
C PHE A 130 16.75 -14.64 5.28
N ARG A 131 17.32 -14.10 4.18
CA ARG A 131 18.08 -12.84 4.20
C ARG A 131 17.24 -11.65 3.78
N TYR A 132 16.37 -11.80 2.78
CA TYR A 132 15.52 -10.73 2.29
C TYR A 132 14.06 -11.15 2.28
N SER A 133 13.16 -10.20 2.60
CA SER A 133 11.72 -10.43 2.50
C SER A 133 11.15 -9.75 1.28
N GLY A 134 10.11 -10.36 0.68
CA GLY A 134 9.34 -9.71 -0.38
C GLY A 134 8.27 -8.76 0.16
N ALA A 135 8.02 -8.74 1.48
CA ALA A 135 6.96 -7.93 2.07
C ALA A 135 7.36 -7.37 3.43
N TYR A 136 6.98 -6.12 3.68
CA TYR A 136 7.39 -5.38 4.86
C TYR A 136 6.22 -4.61 5.47
N GLN A 137 6.32 -4.35 6.76
CA GLN A 137 5.32 -3.64 7.55
C GLN A 137 6.00 -2.64 8.49
N THR A 138 5.37 -1.49 8.68
CA THR A 138 5.82 -0.48 9.64
C THR A 138 4.63 0.04 10.45
N PRO A 139 4.77 0.24 11.78
CA PRO A 139 3.74 0.87 12.60
C PRO A 139 3.58 2.37 12.29
N MET A 140 4.49 2.96 11.49
CA MET A 140 4.43 4.37 11.15
C MET A 140 3.23 4.68 10.27
N THR A 141 2.51 5.74 10.64
CA THR A 141 1.39 6.23 9.83
C THR A 141 1.87 6.79 8.50
N ARG A 142 0.99 6.81 7.49
CA ARG A 142 1.28 7.44 6.18
C ARG A 142 1.75 8.89 6.32
N ASN A 143 1.21 9.63 7.29
CA ASN A 143 1.59 11.01 7.53
C ASN A 143 3.02 11.10 8.09
N ALA A 144 3.37 10.26 9.06
CA ALA A 144 4.71 10.20 9.64
C ALA A 144 5.77 9.88 8.58
N VAL A 145 5.50 8.88 7.72
CA VAL A 145 6.40 8.51 6.61
C VAL A 145 6.63 9.67 5.63
N ARG A 146 5.61 10.49 5.37
CA ARG A 146 5.71 11.62 4.43
C ARG A 146 6.40 12.84 5.02
N SER A 147 6.23 13.11 6.31
CA SER A 147 6.72 14.35 6.93
C SER A 147 8.12 14.24 7.52
N HIS A 148 8.58 13.03 7.85
CA HIS A 148 9.85 12.86 8.54
C HIS A 148 11.05 12.98 7.57
N PRO A 149 12.06 13.83 7.85
CA PRO A 149 13.20 14.03 6.95
C PRO A 149 13.99 12.75 6.65
N ILE A 150 14.16 11.89 7.66
CA ILE A 150 14.86 10.58 7.53
C ILE A 150 14.08 9.64 6.59
N LEU A 151 12.75 9.72 6.61
CA LEU A 151 11.88 8.85 5.83
C LEU A 151 11.56 9.40 4.43
N ALA A 152 11.88 10.67 4.16
CA ALA A 152 11.55 11.31 2.88
C ALA A 152 12.13 10.56 1.68
N GLN A 153 13.36 10.04 1.80
CA GLN A 153 13.99 9.25 0.75
C GLN A 153 13.28 7.91 0.53
N LEU A 154 12.96 7.20 1.62
CA LEU A 154 12.19 5.96 1.57
C LEU A 154 10.78 6.22 1.00
N HIS A 155 10.10 7.27 1.42
CA HIS A 155 8.79 7.64 0.91
C HIS A 155 8.82 7.86 -0.61
N ASN A 156 9.78 8.64 -1.10
CA ASN A 156 9.91 8.91 -2.53
C ASN A 156 10.21 7.63 -3.31
N PHE A 157 11.08 6.77 -2.80
CA PHE A 157 11.32 5.44 -3.37
C PHE A 157 10.03 4.62 -3.44
N LEU A 158 9.28 4.51 -2.34
CA LEU A 158 8.02 3.76 -2.28
C LEU A 158 6.93 4.33 -3.20
N VAL A 159 6.94 5.63 -3.50
CA VAL A 159 6.02 6.23 -4.47
C VAL A 159 6.46 5.89 -5.89
N THR A 160 7.72 6.18 -6.24
CA THR A 160 8.26 5.92 -7.59
C THR A 160 8.14 4.46 -7.98
N GLU A 161 8.58 3.54 -7.11
CA GLU A 161 8.54 2.11 -7.40
C GLU A 161 7.11 1.56 -7.44
N SER A 162 6.16 2.20 -6.73
CA SER A 162 4.74 1.84 -6.85
C SER A 162 4.14 2.31 -8.17
N GLU A 163 4.57 3.47 -8.69
CA GLU A 163 4.14 3.99 -10.00
C GLU A 163 4.74 3.18 -11.16
N LEU A 164 5.96 2.69 -10.99
CA LEU A 164 6.62 1.79 -11.95
C LEU A 164 6.05 0.37 -11.93
N GLY A 165 5.26 0.02 -10.90
CA GLY A 165 4.75 -1.34 -10.75
C GLY A 165 5.83 -2.32 -10.30
N ASN A 166 6.79 -1.89 -9.49
CA ASN A 166 7.75 -2.78 -8.81
C ASN A 166 7.34 -3.06 -7.36
N LEU A 167 6.54 -2.16 -6.78
CA LEU A 167 5.95 -2.30 -5.46
C LEU A 167 4.43 -2.27 -5.52
N SER A 168 3.81 -2.90 -4.54
CA SER A 168 2.39 -2.75 -4.24
C SER A 168 2.20 -2.37 -2.78
N ARG A 169 1.39 -1.35 -2.52
CA ARG A 169 0.88 -1.05 -1.18
C ARG A 169 -0.33 -1.93 -0.94
N GLN A 170 -0.19 -2.91 -0.05
CA GLN A 170 -1.20 -3.92 0.19
C GLN A 170 -1.17 -4.26 1.67
N GLU A 171 -2.36 -4.37 2.27
CA GLU A 171 -2.50 -4.78 3.65
C GLU A 171 -1.96 -6.21 3.85
N ALA A 172 -1.19 -6.41 4.92
CA ALA A 172 -0.57 -7.68 5.29
C ALA A 172 -1.54 -8.87 5.22
N VAL A 173 -2.71 -8.78 5.88
CA VAL A 173 -3.71 -9.86 5.88
C VAL A 173 -4.36 -10.07 4.51
N SER A 174 -4.40 -9.04 3.66
CA SER A 174 -4.89 -9.17 2.28
C SER A 174 -3.91 -9.94 1.39
N MET A 175 -2.67 -10.16 1.80
CA MET A 175 -1.71 -10.95 1.03
C MET A 175 -1.89 -12.46 1.24
N ILE A 176 -2.54 -12.88 2.32
CA ILE A 176 -2.68 -14.29 2.71
C ILE A 176 -3.54 -15.10 1.72
N PRO A 177 -4.72 -14.64 1.26
CA PRO A 177 -5.58 -15.48 0.43
C PRO A 177 -4.93 -15.94 -0.89
N PRO A 178 -4.20 -15.09 -1.64
CA PRO A 178 -3.47 -15.55 -2.82
C PRO A 178 -2.38 -16.57 -2.51
N LEU A 179 -1.65 -16.41 -1.40
CA LEU A 179 -0.62 -17.36 -0.98
C LEU A 179 -1.23 -18.73 -0.63
N LEU A 180 -2.38 -18.75 0.05
CA LEU A 180 -3.09 -20.00 0.35
C LEU A 180 -3.67 -20.66 -0.91
N LEU A 181 -4.11 -19.87 -1.89
CA LEU A 181 -4.62 -20.40 -3.15
C LEU A 181 -3.49 -20.99 -4.02
N ALA A 182 -2.28 -20.43 -3.91
CA ALA A 182 -1.06 -20.90 -4.57
C ALA A 182 -1.25 -21.25 -6.06
N PRO A 183 -1.71 -20.32 -6.91
CA PRO A 183 -1.98 -20.63 -8.31
C PRO A 183 -0.68 -20.87 -9.10
N THR A 184 -0.72 -21.82 -10.02
CA THR A 184 0.33 -22.09 -11.00
C THR A 184 -0.10 -21.58 -12.38
N SER A 185 0.82 -21.53 -13.34
CA SER A 185 0.59 -20.95 -14.67
C SER A 185 -0.46 -21.69 -15.52
N ASP A 186 -0.75 -22.96 -15.19
CA ASP A 186 -1.74 -23.83 -15.82
C ASP A 186 -3.14 -23.74 -15.20
N HIS A 187 -3.28 -23.04 -14.07
CA HIS A 187 -4.58 -22.85 -13.42
C HIS A 187 -5.44 -21.81 -14.15
N ILE A 188 -6.76 -22.02 -14.10
CA ILE A 188 -7.76 -21.00 -14.45
C ILE A 188 -8.30 -20.43 -13.14
N VAL A 189 -8.10 -19.13 -12.90
CA VAL A 189 -8.44 -18.48 -11.63
C VAL A 189 -9.58 -17.48 -11.85
N LEU A 190 -10.56 -17.49 -10.96
CA LEU A 190 -11.69 -16.55 -10.95
C LEU A 190 -11.61 -15.68 -9.70
N ASP A 191 -11.49 -14.37 -9.88
CA ASP A 191 -11.62 -13.38 -8.82
C ASP A 191 -13.00 -12.72 -8.91
N MET A 192 -13.93 -13.18 -8.06
CA MET A 192 -15.32 -12.72 -8.05
C MET A 192 -15.48 -11.26 -7.58
N CYS A 193 -14.52 -10.75 -6.80
CA CYS A 193 -14.60 -9.45 -6.13
C CYS A 193 -13.28 -8.69 -6.33
N ALA A 194 -12.96 -8.42 -7.60
CA ALA A 194 -11.61 -8.01 -7.94
C ALA A 194 -11.26 -6.56 -7.53
N ALA A 195 -12.22 -5.63 -7.49
CA ALA A 195 -11.92 -4.24 -7.15
C ALA A 195 -11.42 -4.09 -5.69
N PRO A 196 -10.34 -3.32 -5.42
CA PRO A 196 -9.57 -2.46 -6.33
C PRO A 196 -8.42 -3.15 -7.11
N GLY A 197 -8.15 -4.43 -6.89
CA GLY A 197 -7.26 -5.24 -7.74
C GLY A 197 -6.04 -5.86 -7.05
N SER A 198 -5.74 -5.53 -5.78
CA SER A 198 -4.48 -5.94 -5.15
C SER A 198 -4.27 -7.46 -5.07
N LYS A 199 -5.34 -8.22 -4.77
CA LYS A 199 -5.30 -9.69 -4.74
C LYS A 199 -5.18 -10.26 -6.14
N THR A 200 -5.92 -9.72 -7.09
CA THR A 200 -5.84 -10.08 -8.51
C THR A 200 -4.43 -9.91 -9.05
N THR A 201 -3.78 -8.77 -8.78
CA THR A 201 -2.39 -8.51 -9.19
C THR A 201 -1.44 -9.50 -8.53
N GLN A 202 -1.60 -9.79 -7.24
CA GLN A 202 -0.78 -10.80 -6.56
C GLN A 202 -0.93 -12.20 -7.17
N LEU A 203 -2.15 -12.60 -7.54
CA LEU A 203 -2.40 -13.87 -8.23
C LEU A 203 -1.70 -13.91 -9.59
N LEU A 204 -1.79 -12.83 -10.38
CA LEU A 204 -1.09 -12.72 -11.66
C LEU A 204 0.42 -12.85 -11.49
N GLU A 205 1.00 -12.15 -10.52
CA GLU A 205 2.43 -12.22 -10.25
C GLU A 205 2.87 -13.64 -9.89
N MET A 206 2.11 -14.35 -9.04
CA MET A 206 2.41 -15.73 -8.64
C MET A 206 2.35 -16.69 -9.84
N MET A 207 1.36 -16.54 -10.71
CA MET A 207 1.24 -17.36 -11.92
C MET A 207 2.37 -17.14 -12.93
N HIS A 208 3.04 -15.98 -12.88
CA HIS A 208 4.07 -15.60 -13.85
C HIS A 208 5.50 -15.52 -13.28
N GLU A 209 5.70 -15.84 -12.00
CA GLU A 209 7.00 -15.75 -11.33
C GLU A 209 8.11 -16.56 -12.03
N ALA A 210 7.79 -17.75 -12.54
CA ALA A 210 8.74 -18.65 -13.19
C ALA A 210 8.89 -18.42 -14.70
N SER A 211 8.16 -17.47 -15.30
CA SER A 211 8.14 -17.28 -16.76
C SER A 211 9.20 -16.27 -17.22
N PRO A 212 10.26 -16.67 -17.95
CA PRO A 212 11.34 -15.77 -18.38
C PRO A 212 10.94 -14.84 -19.54
N THR A 213 9.74 -15.00 -20.09
CA THR A 213 9.27 -14.29 -21.30
C THR A 213 7.83 -13.81 -21.15
N PRO A 214 7.54 -12.54 -21.49
CA PRO A 214 6.17 -12.01 -21.55
C PRO A 214 5.32 -12.60 -22.71
N GLY A 215 5.73 -13.72 -23.33
CA GLY A 215 5.00 -14.37 -24.42
C GLY A 215 3.96 -15.40 -23.97
N ASN A 216 4.10 -15.94 -22.76
CA ASN A 216 3.19 -16.96 -22.22
C ASN A 216 1.95 -16.36 -21.51
N TYR A 217 1.75 -15.04 -21.55
CA TYR A 217 0.49 -14.43 -21.10
C TYR A 217 -0.74 -14.90 -21.91
N LEU A 218 -0.53 -15.58 -23.05
CA LEU A 218 -1.60 -15.99 -23.96
C LEU A 218 -2.52 -17.10 -23.43
N HIS A 219 -2.15 -17.81 -22.35
CA HIS A 219 -2.97 -18.87 -21.76
C HIS A 219 -3.30 -18.69 -20.26
N THR A 220 -2.98 -17.54 -19.67
CA THR A 220 -3.38 -17.23 -18.29
C THR A 220 -4.69 -16.46 -18.30
N TYR A 221 -5.77 -17.14 -17.95
CA TYR A 221 -7.08 -16.53 -17.81
C TYR A 221 -7.37 -16.28 -16.34
N ILE A 222 -7.27 -15.00 -15.93
CA ILE A 222 -7.95 -14.55 -14.72
C ILE A 222 -9.26 -13.92 -15.13
N TYR A 223 -10.36 -14.58 -14.73
CA TYR A 223 -11.68 -13.99 -14.87
C TYR A 223 -11.87 -12.97 -13.76
N ILE A 224 -11.96 -11.70 -14.12
CA ILE A 224 -12.14 -10.57 -13.21
C ILE A 224 -13.61 -10.21 -13.22
N TYR A 225 -14.31 -10.49 -12.11
CA TYR A 225 -15.65 -9.94 -11.88
C TYR A 225 -15.53 -8.76 -10.92
N ILE A 226 -16.01 -7.60 -11.39
CA ILE A 226 -16.16 -6.41 -10.56
C ILE A 226 -17.63 -6.37 -10.16
N LEU A 227 -17.92 -6.77 -8.92
CA LEU A 227 -19.23 -6.51 -8.33
C LEU A 227 -19.35 -5.00 -8.13
N ASN A 228 -20.13 -4.34 -8.98
CA ASN A 228 -20.57 -2.98 -8.71
C ASN A 228 -21.52 -3.04 -7.50
N SER A 229 -20.99 -2.77 -6.31
CA SER A 229 -21.84 -2.42 -5.17
C SER A 229 -22.61 -1.15 -5.55
N CYS A 230 -23.93 -1.30 -5.73
CA CYS A 230 -24.85 -0.18 -5.89
C CYS A 230 -25.01 0.58 -4.57
#